data_AF-A5BJE3-F1
#
_entry.id   AF-A5BJE3-F1
#
_cell.length_a   1.000
_cell.length_b   1.000
_cell.length_c   1.000
_cell.angle_alpha   90.00
_cell.angle_beta   90.00
_cell.angle_gamma   90.00
#
_symmetry.space_group_name_H-M   'P 1'
#
loop_
_entity.id
_entity.type
_entity.pdbx_description
1 polymer ?
#
loop_
_entity_poly.entity_id
_entity_poly.type
_entity_poly.pdbx_seq_one_letter_code
_entity_poly.pdbx_strand_id
1 'polypeptide(L)'
;MALGLCETLWLRLLLQDLGYLSRQPIRLFCNNKATCDIAHNPVQHVEVDRFFIKEKLDDKIVELPKIRSEDQLADILTKSVSSQVFSKFLDKLGMCDIYAPT
;
A
#
# COMPACT_ATOMS: atom_id res chain seq x y z
N MET A 1 -1.62 9.31 0.54
CA MET A 1 -1.28 8.29 1.55
C MET A 1 -2.17 8.38 2.77
N ALA A 2 -2.44 9.57 3.31
CA ALA A 2 -3.41 9.71 4.42
C ALA A 2 -4.79 9.12 4.10
N LEU A 3 -5.33 9.37 2.89
CA LEU A 3 -6.59 8.74 2.46
C LEU A 3 -6.53 7.20 2.46
N GLY A 4 -5.52 6.62 1.81
CA GLY A 4 -5.34 5.16 1.79
C GLY A 4 -5.11 4.56 3.18
N LEU A 5 -4.47 5.31 4.09
CA LEU A 5 -4.33 4.92 5.50
C LEU A 5 -5.69 4.96 6.22
N CYS A 6 -6.50 6.00 6.01
CA CYS A 6 -7.86 6.07 6.55
C CYS A 6 -8.75 4.92 6.06
N GLU A 7 -8.73 4.62 4.76
CA GLU A 7 -9.47 3.49 4.19
C GLU A 7 -9.00 2.16 4.79
N THR A 8 -7.69 2.00 4.98
CA THR A 8 -7.11 0.79 5.56
C THR A 8 -7.47 0.63 7.05
N LEU A 9 -7.49 1.73 7.80
CA LEU A 9 -7.94 1.74 9.20
C LEU A 9 -9.42 1.43 9.31
N TRP A 10 -10.24 2.00 8.41
CA TRP A 10 -11.65 1.71 8.34
C TRP A 10 -11.91 0.22 8.05
N LEU A 11 -11.19 -0.37 7.10
CA LEU A 11 -11.25 -1.81 6.84
C LEU A 11 -10.83 -2.63 8.06
N ARG A 12 -9.81 -2.21 8.82
CA ARG A 12 -9.43 -2.88 10.07
C ARG A 12 -10.55 -2.85 11.10
N LEU A 13 -11.20 -1.71 11.29
CA LEU A 13 -12.32 -1.57 12.22
C LEU A 13 -13.50 -2.43 11.77
N LEU A 14 -13.85 -2.40 10.48
CA LEU A 14 -14.90 -3.24 9.91
C LEU A 14 -14.62 -4.74 10.13
N LEU A 15 -13.37 -5.18 9.92
CA LEU A 15 -12.97 -6.56 10.18
C LEU A 15 -13.10 -6.92 11.66
N GLN A 16 -12.78 -5.99 12.58
CA GLN A 16 -12.99 -6.19 14.01
C GLN A 16 -14.47 -6.35 14.37
N ASP A 17 -15.35 -5.54 13.79
CA ASP A 17 -16.80 -5.63 13.98
C ASP A 17 -17.36 -6.97 13.47
N LEU A 18 -16.76 -7.52 12.42
CA LEU A 18 -17.05 -8.85 11.89
C LEU A 18 -16.42 -10.00 12.70
N GLY A 19 -15.72 -9.69 13.80
CA GLY A 19 -15.11 -10.68 14.70
C GLY A 19 -13.66 -11.06 14.36
N TYR A 20 -13.04 -10.42 13.36
CA TYR A 20 -11.65 -10.65 12.98
C TYR A 20 -10.71 -9.65 13.67
N LEU A 21 -10.13 -10.07 14.80
CA LEU A 21 -9.15 -9.28 15.53
C LEU A 21 -7.75 -9.44 14.96
N SER A 22 -7.35 -8.53 14.06
CA SER A 22 -5.94 -8.44 13.64
C SER A 22 -5.09 -7.74 14.70
N ARG A 23 -4.19 -8.51 15.33
CA ARG A 23 -3.17 -8.01 16.29
C ARG A 23 -1.90 -7.51 15.60
N GLN A 24 -1.72 -7.83 14.32
CA GLN A 24 -0.52 -7.43 13.59
C GLN A 24 -0.69 -6.02 13.01
N PRO A 25 0.40 -5.24 12.93
CA PRO A 25 0.41 -3.97 12.20
C PRO A 25 -0.02 -4.17 10.75
N ILE A 26 -0.73 -3.20 10.20
CA ILE A 26 -1.12 -3.26 8.79
C ILE A 26 0.08 -2.87 7.92
N ARG A 27 0.50 -3.74 7.01
CA ARG A 27 1.60 -3.43 6.09
C ARG A 27 1.06 -2.70 4.86
N LEU A 28 1.40 -1.44 4.73
CA LEU A 28 0.98 -0.60 3.62
C LEU A 28 2.19 -0.32 2.71
N PHE A 29 2.14 -0.80 1.46
CA PHE A 29 3.24 -0.67 0.50
C PHE A 29 3.03 0.56 -0.39
N CYS A 30 4.02 1.45 -0.48
CA CYS A 30 3.96 2.67 -1.29
C CYS A 30 5.31 2.96 -1.95
N ASN A 31 5.33 3.11 -3.28
CA ASN A 31 6.52 3.37 -4.11
C ASN A 31 6.88 4.86 -4.22
N ASN A 32 6.03 5.78 -3.74
CA ASN A 32 6.33 7.18 -4.01
C ASN A 32 7.39 7.69 -3.02
N LYS A 33 8.64 7.79 -3.48
CA LYS A 33 9.76 8.43 -2.79
C LYS A 33 9.37 9.82 -2.27
N ALA A 34 8.54 10.53 -3.03
CA ALA A 34 7.91 11.79 -2.61
C ALA A 34 7.00 11.66 -1.38
N THR A 35 6.35 10.53 -1.11
CA THR A 35 5.54 10.37 0.10
C THR A 35 6.38 10.09 1.35
N CYS A 36 7.58 9.52 1.20
CA CYS A 36 8.59 9.55 2.26
C CYS A 36 9.17 10.96 2.45
N ASP A 37 9.42 11.69 1.36
CA ASP A 37 10.09 13.00 1.38
C ASP A 37 9.15 14.18 1.72
N ILE A 38 7.84 14.05 1.48
CA ILE A 38 6.81 15.03 1.89
C ILE A 38 6.73 15.15 3.42
N ALA A 39 7.33 14.21 4.17
CA ALA A 39 7.61 14.40 5.58
C ALA A 39 8.59 15.57 5.88
N HIS A 40 9.10 16.29 4.88
CA HIS A 40 10.05 17.40 5.03
C HIS A 40 9.62 18.75 4.40
N ASN A 41 8.42 18.90 3.81
CA ASN A 41 7.99 20.18 3.19
C ASN A 41 6.68 20.72 3.81
N PRO A 42 6.67 21.92 4.44
CA PRO A 42 5.53 22.41 5.21
C PRO A 42 4.52 23.14 4.30
N VAL A 43 3.46 22.44 3.92
CA VAL A 43 2.23 23.07 3.40
C VAL A 43 1.10 22.60 4.32
N GLN A 44 0.33 23.50 4.92
CA GLN A 44 -0.45 23.24 6.15
C GLN A 44 -1.41 22.01 6.14
N HIS A 45 -1.95 21.59 4.99
CA HIS A 45 -2.75 20.35 4.89
C HIS A 45 -1.90 19.06 4.95
N VAL A 46 -0.67 19.13 4.44
CA VAL A 46 0.30 18.03 4.49
C VAL A 46 0.74 17.76 5.93
N GLU A 47 0.72 18.77 6.78
CA GLU A 47 1.21 18.66 8.15
C GLU A 47 0.29 17.80 9.03
N VAL A 48 -1.03 18.00 8.93
CA VAL A 48 -2.02 17.15 9.62
C VAL A 48 -1.93 15.70 9.14
N ASP A 49 -1.87 15.49 7.83
CA ASP A 49 -1.69 14.16 7.23
C ASP A 49 -0.38 13.51 7.67
N ARG A 50 0.70 14.28 7.78
CA ARG A 50 2.01 13.81 8.24
C ARG A 50 1.99 13.41 9.71
N PHE A 51 1.40 14.25 10.58
CA PHE A 51 1.26 13.92 12.00
C PHE A 51 0.41 12.69 12.20
N PHE A 52 -0.70 12.57 11.47
CA PHE A 52 -1.56 11.40 11.48
C PHE A 52 -0.82 10.12 11.04
N ILE A 53 -0.11 10.17 9.90
CA ILE A 53 0.66 9.01 9.41
C ILE A 53 1.77 8.64 10.41
N LYS A 54 2.49 9.63 10.93
CA LYS A 54 3.56 9.41 11.91
C LYS A 54 3.03 8.79 13.20
N GLU A 55 1.93 9.30 13.75
CA GLU A 55 1.29 8.73 14.94
C GLU A 55 0.95 7.25 14.73
N LYS A 56 0.35 6.88 13.57
CA LYS A 56 0.00 5.47 13.31
C LYS A 56 1.20 4.55 13.09
N LEU A 57 2.32 5.09 12.63
CA LEU A 57 3.60 4.37 12.57
C LEU A 57 4.20 4.17 13.96
N ASP A 58 4.23 5.24 14.77
CA ASP A 58 4.79 5.23 16.13
C ASP A 58 3.99 4.27 17.04
N ASP A 59 2.65 4.26 16.90
CA ASP A 59 1.73 3.34 17.59
C ASP A 59 1.81 1.88 17.08
N LYS A 60 2.61 1.61 16.04
CA LYS A 60 2.71 0.31 15.36
C LYS A 60 1.36 -0.22 14.88
N ILE A 61 0.43 0.69 14.57
CA ILE A 61 -0.84 0.35 13.96
C ILE A 61 -0.63 0.02 12.48
N VAL A 62 0.27 0.74 11.83
CA VAL A 62 0.67 0.55 10.44
C VAL A 62 2.19 0.47 10.34
N GLU A 63 2.66 -0.33 9.39
CA GLU A 63 4.05 -0.38 8.97
C GLU A 63 4.12 0.00 7.49
N LEU A 64 5.18 0.72 7.11
CA LEU A 64 5.47 1.08 5.71
C LEU A 64 6.76 0.38 5.25
N PRO A 65 6.70 -0.90 4.85
CA PRO A 65 7.86 -1.58 4.31
C PRO A 65 8.30 -0.92 3.01
N LYS A 66 9.62 -0.73 2.85
CA LYS A 66 10.18 -0.27 1.60
C LYS A 66 10.03 -1.35 0.54
N ILE A 67 9.31 -1.02 -0.54
CA ILE A 67 9.19 -1.88 -1.72
C ILE A 67 10.00 -1.27 -2.87
N ARG A 68 10.64 -2.12 -3.67
CA ARG A 68 11.30 -1.66 -4.90
C ARG A 68 10.22 -1.30 -5.91
N SER A 69 10.45 -0.28 -6.74
CA SER A 69 9.48 0.14 -7.76
C SER A 69 9.11 -1.00 -8.70
N GLU A 70 10.07 -1.85 -9.04
CA GLU A 70 9.89 -3.07 -9.86
C GLU A 70 9.04 -4.16 -9.20
N ASP A 71 8.85 -4.10 -7.88
CA ASP A 71 8.06 -5.07 -7.10
C ASP A 71 6.67 -4.53 -6.70
N GLN A 72 6.37 -3.26 -7.00
CA GLN A 72 5.06 -2.68 -6.70
C GLN A 72 4.00 -3.17 -7.69
N LEU A 73 3.26 -4.19 -7.28
CA LEU A 73 2.14 -4.77 -8.05
C LEU A 73 1.10 -3.72 -8.47
N ALA A 74 0.81 -2.74 -7.60
CA ALA A 74 -0.17 -1.68 -7.88
C ALA A 74 0.20 -0.79 -9.08
N ASP A 75 1.47 -0.73 -9.48
CA ASP A 75 1.89 0.06 -10.65
C ASP A 75 1.28 -0.49 -11.95
N ILE A 76 0.97 -1.79 -12.05
CA ILE A 76 0.26 -2.36 -13.21
C ILE A 76 -1.15 -1.81 -13.35
N LEU A 77 -1.82 -1.55 -12.23
CA LEU A 77 -3.21 -1.09 -12.22
C LEU A 77 -3.32 0.42 -12.42
N THR A 78 -2.22 1.17 -12.27
CA THR A 78 -2.24 2.64 -12.21
C THR A 78 -1.34 3.32 -13.24
N LYS A 79 -0.41 2.59 -13.86
CA LYS A 79 0.56 3.11 -14.83
C LYS A 79 0.66 2.20 -16.04
N SER A 80 1.11 2.76 -17.16
CA SER A 80 1.61 1.93 -18.26
C SER A 80 2.96 1.33 -17.86
N VAL A 81 3.04 0.00 -17.89
CA VAL A 81 4.26 -0.76 -17.63
C VAL A 81 4.75 -1.44 -18.91
N SER A 82 6.03 -1.78 -18.98
CA SER A 82 6.54 -2.56 -20.10
C SER A 82 5.94 -3.98 -20.10
N SER A 83 5.85 -4.61 -21.27
CA SER A 83 5.37 -5.99 -21.40
C SER A 83 6.17 -6.95 -20.52
N GLN A 84 7.49 -6.76 -20.38
CA GLN A 84 8.33 -7.59 -19.51
C GLN A 84 7.94 -7.47 -18.03
N VAL A 85 7.62 -6.27 -17.55
CA VAL A 85 7.16 -6.05 -16.17
C VAL A 85 5.78 -6.65 -16.00
N PHE A 86 4.87 -6.41 -16.94
CA PHE A 86 3.52 -6.98 -16.92
C PHE A 86 3.55 -8.51 -16.83
N SER A 87 4.32 -9.19 -17.69
CA SER A 87 4.46 -10.65 -17.68
C SER A 87 4.97 -11.20 -16.35
N LYS A 88 5.92 -10.51 -15.69
CA LYS A 88 6.44 -10.93 -14.36
C LYS A 88 5.40 -10.91 -13.25
N PHE A 89 4.30 -10.18 -13.44
CA PHE A 89 3.27 -10.00 -12.43
C PHE A 89 1.99 -10.76 -12.72
N LEU A 90 1.85 -11.37 -13.90
CA LEU A 90 0.69 -12.21 -14.25
C LEU A 90 0.45 -13.30 -13.20
N ASP A 91 1.51 -13.99 -12.79
CA ASP A 91 1.44 -15.01 -11.73
C ASP A 91 0.96 -14.42 -10.39
N LYS A 92 1.42 -13.21 -10.04
CA LYS A 92 1.03 -12.52 -8.79
C LYS A 92 -0.41 -11.99 -8.84
N LEU A 93 -0.95 -11.75 -10.03
CA LEU A 93 -2.34 -11.38 -10.25
C LEU A 93 -3.27 -12.61 -10.29
N GLY A 94 -2.71 -13.83 -10.24
CA GLY A 94 -3.48 -15.06 -10.38
C GLY A 94 -4.05 -15.23 -11.79
N MET A 95 -3.43 -14.62 -12.81
CA MET A 95 -3.84 -14.84 -14.20
C MET A 95 -3.34 -16.22 -14.65
N CYS A 96 -4.27 -17.07 -15.06
CA CYS A 96 -3.98 -18.40 -15.59
C CYS A 96 -4.10 -18.39 -17.11
N ASP A 97 -3.17 -19.06 -17.79
CA ASP A 97 -3.31 -19.37 -19.20
C ASP A 97 -4.30 -20.53 -19.36
N ILE A 98 -5.47 -20.23 -19.92
CA ILE A 98 -6.53 -21.21 -20.17
C ILE A 98 -6.18 -22.22 -21.26
N TYR A 99 -5.08 -22.00 -22.00
CA TYR A 99 -4.56 -22.90 -23.02
C TYR A 99 -3.32 -23.69 -22.56
N ALA A 100 -2.84 -23.46 -21.33
CA ALA A 100 -1.72 -24.22 -20.79
C ALA A 100 -2.13 -25.70 -20.62
N PRO A 101 -1.30 -26.67 -21.06
CA PRO A 101 -1.58 -28.07 -20.85
C PRO A 101 -1.57 -28.40 -19.35
N THR A 102 -2.67 -28.99 -18.87
CA THR A 102 -2.81 -29.59 -17.53
C THR A 102 -1.94 -30.82 -17.34
#